data_AF-A0A960A4G0-F1
#
_entry.id   AF-A0A960A4G0-F1
#
_cell.length_a   1.000
_cell.length_b   1.000
_cell.length_c   1.000
_cell.angle_alpha   90.00
_cell.angle_beta   90.00
_cell.angle_gamma   90.00
#
_symmetry.space_group_name_H-M   'P 1'
#
loop_
_entity.id
_entity.type
_entity.pdbx_description
1 polymer ?
#
loop_
_entity_poly.entity_id
_entity_poly.type
_entity_poly.pdbx_seq_one_letter_code
_entity_poly.pdbx_strand_id
1 'polypeptide(L)'
;MAFDLENFAATSERVQWEDLDFDAFDAQPLDDPTLRVLRYMCDVEYHTSCYLRDLLVTRSHRKDEARGFMTTWNREEFWHGEALAAVLKRHDIVVDYDELKAKRIKLGWREALGPTKQSALSNLVGDDFVAVHMTWGAANELSAVAAYRRLALMMDHPALSPLLKRIAQQETRHVAFYSTQARQALDRSPSAPRLVRTLMEKAWRPVGSGVMDKEEVRDVMGYLFTGQAAALDKLDQSLARLPGLDGLAVFRTAFTGMGVKI
;
A
#
# COMPACT_ATOMS: atom_id res chain seq x y z
N MET A 1 9.61 -14.28 14.59
CA MET A 1 10.33 -15.10 13.60
C MET A 1 10.90 -14.17 12.54
N ALA A 2 12.07 -14.46 11.99
CA ALA A 2 12.63 -13.70 10.88
C ALA A 2 11.80 -13.98 9.60
N PHE A 3 11.78 -13.03 8.67
CA PHE A 3 11.11 -13.20 7.38
C PHE A 3 11.95 -14.15 6.52
N ASP A 4 11.31 -15.14 5.90
CA ASP A 4 11.97 -16.09 5.02
C ASP A 4 11.98 -15.55 3.59
N LEU A 5 13.03 -14.80 3.27
CA LEU A 5 13.17 -14.16 1.95
C LEU A 5 13.39 -15.18 0.83
N GLU A 6 14.13 -16.26 1.10
CA GLU A 6 14.39 -17.29 0.09
C GLU A 6 13.09 -17.98 -0.30
N ASN A 7 12.29 -18.39 0.67
CA ASN A 7 10.96 -18.94 0.41
C ASN A 7 10.04 -17.90 -0.24
N PHE A 8 10.09 -16.63 0.18
CA PHE A 8 9.29 -15.56 -0.46
C PHE A 8 9.62 -15.42 -1.94
N ALA A 9 10.91 -15.37 -2.29
CA ALA A 9 11.36 -15.27 -3.67
C ALA A 9 11.04 -16.54 -4.48
N ALA A 10 11.23 -17.72 -3.89
CA ALA A 10 10.98 -19.00 -4.56
C ALA A 10 9.49 -19.27 -4.85
N THR A 11 8.60 -18.77 -3.99
CA THR A 11 7.14 -18.95 -4.11
C THR A 11 6.42 -17.74 -4.69
N SER A 12 7.16 -16.73 -5.14
CA SER A 12 6.59 -15.53 -5.75
C SER A 12 6.12 -15.81 -7.17
N GLU A 13 4.82 -15.80 -7.35
CA GLU A 13 4.17 -15.97 -8.64
C GLU A 13 3.37 -14.70 -8.98
N ARG A 14 3.18 -14.46 -10.28
CA ARG A 14 2.22 -13.43 -10.70
C ARG A 14 0.84 -13.81 -10.16
N VAL A 15 0.05 -12.84 -9.72
CA VAL A 15 -1.36 -13.12 -9.45
C VAL A 15 -1.99 -13.70 -10.72
N GLN A 16 -2.68 -14.84 -10.60
CA GLN A 16 -3.35 -15.48 -11.72
C GLN A 16 -4.79 -14.95 -11.81
N TRP A 17 -5.23 -14.60 -13.02
CA TRP A 17 -6.60 -14.18 -13.27
C TRP A 17 -7.20 -14.74 -14.56
N GLU A 18 -6.42 -15.48 -15.37
CA GLU A 18 -6.88 -16.04 -16.65
C GLU A 18 -7.91 -17.17 -16.49
N ASP A 19 -8.00 -17.76 -15.30
CA ASP A 19 -8.99 -18.78 -14.96
C ASP A 19 -10.32 -18.19 -14.45
N LEU A 20 -10.40 -16.86 -14.32
CA LEU A 20 -11.61 -16.15 -13.88
C LEU A 20 -12.48 -15.80 -15.09
N ASP A 21 -13.80 -15.88 -14.90
CA ASP A 21 -14.78 -15.57 -15.94
C ASP A 21 -14.94 -14.05 -16.14
N PHE A 22 -14.06 -13.46 -16.95
CA PHE A 22 -14.12 -12.04 -17.28
C PHE A 22 -15.28 -11.71 -18.24
N ASP A 23 -15.92 -12.70 -18.85
CA ASP A 23 -17.11 -12.46 -19.68
C ASP A 23 -18.34 -12.16 -18.80
N ALA A 24 -18.30 -12.55 -17.51
CA ALA A 24 -19.29 -12.15 -16.53
C ALA A 24 -19.43 -10.62 -16.39
N PHE A 25 -18.39 -9.82 -16.69
CA PHE A 25 -18.48 -8.35 -16.65
C PHE A 25 -19.43 -7.78 -17.71
N ASP A 26 -19.68 -8.51 -18.80
CA ASP A 26 -20.65 -8.10 -19.82
C ASP A 26 -22.09 -8.25 -19.31
N ALA A 27 -22.34 -9.30 -18.51
CA ALA A 27 -23.64 -9.58 -17.91
C ALA A 27 -23.86 -8.85 -16.57
N GLN A 28 -22.79 -8.57 -15.84
CA GLN A 28 -22.78 -7.91 -14.53
C GLN A 28 -21.77 -6.76 -14.53
N PRO A 29 -22.04 -5.67 -15.29
CA PRO A 29 -21.11 -4.56 -15.35
C PRO A 29 -20.97 -3.87 -13.99
N LEU A 30 -19.76 -3.42 -13.70
CA LEU A 30 -19.45 -2.68 -12.49
C LEU A 30 -20.00 -1.26 -12.58
N ASP A 31 -20.43 -0.70 -11.45
CA ASP A 31 -20.91 0.68 -11.37
C ASP A 31 -19.74 1.68 -11.32
N ASP A 32 -20.03 2.94 -11.69
CA ASP A 32 -19.02 4.01 -11.73
C ASP A 32 -18.24 4.18 -10.41
N PRO A 33 -18.87 4.12 -9.22
CA PRO A 33 -18.14 4.16 -7.96
C PRO A 33 -17.14 3.01 -7.79
N THR A 34 -17.51 1.77 -8.17
CA THR A 34 -16.58 0.63 -8.12
C THR A 34 -15.44 0.80 -9.10
N LEU A 35 -15.74 1.22 -10.33
CA LEU A 35 -14.72 1.45 -11.37
C LEU A 35 -13.74 2.54 -10.96
N ARG A 36 -14.21 3.61 -10.30
CA ARG A 36 -13.36 4.65 -9.73
C ARG A 36 -12.37 4.07 -8.70
N VAL A 37 -12.86 3.25 -7.77
CA VAL A 37 -12.01 2.61 -6.76
C VAL A 37 -10.99 1.66 -7.41
N LEU A 38 -11.40 0.87 -8.39
CA LEU A 38 -10.49 -0.03 -9.11
C LEU A 38 -9.43 0.75 -9.89
N ARG A 39 -9.80 1.87 -10.51
CA ARG A 39 -8.86 2.77 -11.18
C ARG A 39 -7.83 3.31 -10.19
N TYR A 40 -8.30 3.78 -9.04
CA TYR A 40 -7.44 4.26 -7.96
C TYR A 40 -6.45 3.19 -7.48
N MET A 41 -6.94 1.98 -7.22
CA MET A 41 -6.09 0.85 -6.80
C MET A 41 -5.05 0.53 -7.89
N CYS A 42 -5.47 0.42 -9.16
CA CYS A 42 -4.57 0.15 -10.28
C CYS A 42 -3.47 1.20 -10.44
N ASP A 43 -3.82 2.49 -10.33
CA ASP A 43 -2.85 3.56 -10.38
C ASP A 43 -1.86 3.50 -9.20
N VAL A 44 -2.32 3.11 -8.00
CA VAL A 44 -1.45 2.89 -6.82
C VAL A 44 -0.46 1.75 -7.07
N GLU A 45 -0.92 0.59 -7.53
CA GLU A 45 -0.08 -0.58 -7.85
C GLU A 45 1.00 -0.25 -8.89
N TYR A 46 0.61 0.41 -9.98
CA TYR A 46 1.55 0.85 -11.00
C TYR A 46 2.51 1.93 -10.48
N HIS A 47 2.06 2.78 -9.56
CA HIS A 47 2.96 3.73 -8.91
C HIS A 47 4.00 3.06 -8.05
N THR A 48 3.67 2.00 -7.33
CA THR A 48 4.63 1.22 -6.57
C THR A 48 5.82 0.81 -7.44
N SER A 49 5.52 0.30 -8.64
CA SER A 49 6.52 -0.09 -9.64
C SER A 49 7.40 1.07 -10.12
N CYS A 50 6.87 2.29 -10.15
CA CYS A 50 7.60 3.49 -10.57
C CYS A 50 8.56 4.03 -9.50
N TYR A 51 8.32 3.73 -8.21
CA TYR A 51 9.07 4.27 -7.07
C TYR A 51 10.14 3.33 -6.50
N LEU A 52 10.32 2.14 -7.08
CA LEU A 52 11.39 1.21 -6.68
C LEU A 52 12.75 1.90 -6.61
N ARG A 53 13.08 2.75 -7.59
CA ARG A 53 14.35 3.51 -7.58
C ARG A 53 14.47 4.39 -6.33
N ASP A 54 13.40 5.10 -5.99
CA ASP A 54 13.41 6.04 -4.87
C ASP A 54 13.49 5.27 -3.53
N LEU A 55 12.91 4.06 -3.45
CA LEU A 55 13.10 3.14 -2.33
C LEU A 55 14.54 2.60 -2.28
N LEU A 56 15.12 2.22 -3.43
CA LEU A 56 16.48 1.71 -3.59
C LEU A 56 17.58 2.74 -3.36
N VAL A 57 17.28 4.02 -3.13
CA VAL A 57 18.27 5.03 -2.72
C VAL A 57 18.15 5.41 -1.24
N THR A 58 17.16 4.88 -0.53
CA THR A 58 16.99 5.11 0.92
C THR A 58 17.86 4.18 1.76
N ARG A 59 18.29 4.60 2.96
CA ARG A 59 19.22 3.79 3.77
C ARG A 59 18.67 2.39 4.17
N SER A 60 17.38 2.14 4.06
CA SER A 60 16.73 0.84 4.32
C SER A 60 17.12 -0.25 3.32
N HIS A 61 17.53 0.09 2.09
CA HIS A 61 17.95 -0.91 1.09
C HIS A 61 19.32 -1.55 1.38
N ARG A 62 20.08 -1.05 2.37
CA ARG A 62 21.52 -1.36 2.53
C ARG A 62 21.82 -2.78 3.00
N LYS A 63 20.80 -3.57 3.32
CA LYS A 63 20.89 -5.00 3.61
C LYS A 63 20.45 -5.80 2.40
N ASP A 64 21.15 -6.90 2.09
CA ASP A 64 20.83 -7.75 0.94
C ASP A 64 19.40 -8.30 1.01
N GLU A 65 18.91 -8.56 2.21
CA GLU A 65 17.52 -8.98 2.47
C GLU A 65 16.49 -7.94 1.96
N ALA A 66 16.75 -6.66 2.17
CA ALA A 66 15.85 -5.60 1.71
C ALA A 66 15.87 -5.47 0.19
N ARG A 67 17.02 -5.68 -0.46
CA ARG A 67 17.11 -5.64 -1.94
C ARG A 67 16.35 -6.79 -2.58
N GLY A 68 16.57 -8.01 -2.10
CA GLY A 68 15.88 -9.20 -2.62
C GLY A 68 14.36 -9.08 -2.46
N PHE A 69 13.90 -8.60 -1.31
CA PHE A 69 12.47 -8.34 -1.11
C PHE A 69 11.94 -7.33 -2.13
N MET A 70 12.59 -6.16 -2.27
CA MET A 70 12.12 -5.08 -3.14
C MET A 70 12.02 -5.52 -4.61
N THR A 71 12.91 -6.37 -5.09
CA THR A 71 12.83 -6.93 -6.45
C THR A 71 11.60 -7.82 -6.63
N THR A 72 11.39 -8.76 -5.71
CA THR A 72 10.28 -9.71 -5.78
C THR A 72 8.94 -9.02 -5.58
N TRP A 73 8.86 -8.16 -4.55
CA TRP A 73 7.70 -7.33 -4.25
C TRP A 73 7.28 -6.47 -5.43
N ASN A 74 8.22 -5.73 -6.05
CA ASN A 74 7.92 -4.89 -7.20
C ASN A 74 7.33 -5.68 -8.38
N ARG A 75 7.76 -6.94 -8.56
CA ARG A 75 7.17 -7.82 -9.57
C ARG A 75 5.73 -8.19 -9.21
N GLU A 76 5.43 -8.52 -7.95
CA GLU A 76 4.06 -8.83 -7.52
C GLU A 76 3.13 -7.63 -7.72
N GLU A 77 3.51 -6.43 -7.28
CA GLU A 77 2.76 -5.17 -7.44
C GLU A 77 2.48 -4.84 -8.91
N PHE A 78 3.47 -5.03 -9.80
CA PHE A 78 3.25 -4.85 -11.24
C PHE A 78 2.12 -5.76 -11.75
N TRP A 79 2.12 -7.02 -11.36
CA TRP A 79 1.10 -7.98 -11.79
C TRP A 79 -0.26 -7.71 -11.14
N HIS A 80 -0.32 -7.13 -9.94
CA HIS A 80 -1.58 -6.64 -9.37
C HIS A 80 -2.16 -5.51 -10.21
N GLY A 81 -1.33 -4.55 -10.60
CA GLY A 81 -1.70 -3.47 -11.51
C GLY A 81 -2.24 -3.98 -12.84
N GLU A 82 -1.55 -4.92 -13.49
CA GLU A 82 -2.00 -5.57 -14.74
C GLU A 82 -3.34 -6.27 -14.59
N ALA A 83 -3.56 -6.97 -13.47
CA ALA A 83 -4.82 -7.67 -13.24
C ALA A 83 -6.01 -6.71 -13.09
N LEU A 84 -5.81 -5.59 -12.38
CA LEU A 84 -6.83 -4.54 -12.26
C LEU A 84 -7.05 -3.80 -13.57
N ALA A 85 -5.99 -3.52 -14.33
CA ALA A 85 -6.08 -2.92 -15.66
C ALA A 85 -6.88 -3.82 -16.63
N ALA A 86 -6.73 -5.14 -16.53
CA ALA A 86 -7.50 -6.09 -17.32
C ALA A 86 -9.01 -6.02 -17.01
N VAL A 87 -9.39 -5.84 -15.75
CA VAL A 87 -10.80 -5.62 -15.37
C VAL A 87 -11.31 -4.29 -15.93
N LEU A 88 -10.57 -3.21 -15.71
CA LEU A 88 -10.92 -1.87 -16.21
C LEU A 88 -11.09 -1.84 -17.74
N LYS A 89 -10.26 -2.61 -18.45
CA LYS A 89 -10.36 -2.76 -19.92
C LYS A 89 -11.66 -3.40 -20.37
N ARG A 90 -12.29 -4.29 -19.58
CA ARG A 90 -13.63 -4.82 -19.91
C ARG A 90 -14.74 -3.76 -19.81
N HIS A 91 -14.42 -2.60 -19.22
CA HIS A 91 -15.29 -1.43 -19.12
C HIS A 91 -14.77 -0.25 -19.96
N ASP A 92 -13.99 -0.53 -21.02
CA ASP A 92 -13.41 0.47 -21.92
C ASP A 92 -12.51 1.52 -21.25
N ILE A 93 -12.05 1.24 -20.02
CA ILE A 93 -11.12 2.10 -19.29
C ILE A 93 -9.70 1.55 -19.49
N VAL A 94 -8.90 2.27 -20.28
CA VAL A 94 -7.50 1.92 -20.50
C VAL A 94 -6.62 2.60 -19.44
N VAL A 95 -5.80 1.78 -18.78
CA VAL A 95 -4.73 2.25 -17.90
C VAL A 95 -3.41 1.99 -18.60
N ASP A 96 -2.77 3.04 -19.12
CA ASP A 96 -1.46 2.93 -19.74
C ASP A 96 -0.36 3.16 -18.69
N TYR A 97 0.37 2.08 -18.37
CA TYR A 97 1.52 2.11 -17.47
C TYR A 97 2.60 3.12 -17.91
N ASP A 98 2.88 3.19 -19.21
CA ASP A 98 3.90 4.09 -19.75
C ASP A 98 3.46 5.56 -19.68
N GLU A 99 2.17 5.84 -19.86
CA GLU A 99 1.62 7.19 -19.66
C GLU A 99 1.72 7.62 -18.19
N LEU A 100 1.36 6.75 -17.26
CA LEU A 100 1.48 6.99 -15.81
C LEU A 100 2.94 7.25 -15.40
N LYS A 101 3.85 6.42 -15.90
CA LYS A 101 5.29 6.56 -15.70
C LYS A 101 5.82 7.87 -16.28
N ALA A 102 5.40 8.25 -17.48
CA ALA A 102 5.85 9.47 -18.16
C ALA A 102 5.36 10.75 -17.47
N LYS A 103 4.08 10.79 -17.03
CA LYS A 103 3.55 11.90 -16.21
C LYS A 103 4.35 12.09 -14.92
N ARG A 104 4.80 10.98 -14.30
CA ARG A 104 5.56 11.00 -13.05
C ARG A 104 7.02 11.39 -13.18
N ILE A 105 7.74 10.96 -14.21
CA ILE A 105 9.14 11.40 -14.40
C ILE A 105 9.21 12.94 -14.43
N LYS A 106 8.19 13.59 -14.98
CA LYS A 106 8.07 15.06 -15.00
C LYS A 106 7.80 15.68 -13.62
N LEU A 107 7.09 15.00 -12.72
CA LEU A 107 6.78 15.46 -11.35
C LEU A 107 7.91 15.15 -10.36
N GLY A 108 8.50 13.95 -10.43
CA GLY A 108 9.50 13.44 -9.48
C GLY A 108 10.79 14.27 -9.42
N TRP A 109 11.25 14.83 -10.56
CA TRP A 109 12.46 15.68 -10.56
C TRP A 109 12.23 17.05 -9.93
N ARG A 110 10.99 17.56 -9.93
CA ARG A 110 10.64 18.87 -9.36
C ARG A 110 10.36 18.81 -7.85
N GLU A 111 9.89 17.67 -7.34
CA GLU A 111 9.53 17.52 -5.92
C GLU A 111 10.55 16.77 -5.05
N ALA A 112 11.46 16.00 -5.66
CA ALA A 112 12.50 15.26 -4.94
C ALA A 112 13.61 16.15 -4.35
N LEU A 113 13.70 17.43 -4.75
CA LEU A 113 14.76 18.36 -4.34
C LEU A 113 14.23 19.60 -3.58
N GLY A 114 13.18 19.44 -2.78
CA GLY A 114 12.72 20.49 -1.86
C GLY A 114 13.60 20.58 -0.60
N PRO A 115 14.19 21.76 -0.25
CA PRO A 115 15.10 21.93 0.90
C PRO A 115 14.50 21.49 2.25
N THR A 116 13.18 21.55 2.39
CA THR A 116 12.44 21.23 3.62
C THR A 116 12.32 19.73 3.91
N LYS A 117 12.29 18.87 2.88
CA LYS A 117 12.26 17.40 3.09
C LYS A 117 13.62 16.88 3.57
N GLN A 118 14.70 17.56 3.19
CA GLN A 118 16.06 17.21 3.55
C GLN A 118 16.33 17.38 5.05
N SER A 119 15.71 18.36 5.73
CA SER A 119 15.92 18.59 7.17
C SER A 119 15.14 17.65 8.08
N ALA A 120 13.95 17.19 7.67
CA ALA A 120 13.20 16.17 8.41
C ALA A 120 13.88 14.78 8.32
N LEU A 121 14.46 14.47 7.17
CA LEU A 121 15.27 13.26 6.95
C LEU A 121 16.68 13.36 7.54
N SER A 122 17.26 14.55 7.70
CA SER A 122 18.64 14.71 8.21
C SER A 122 18.79 14.35 9.68
N ASN A 123 17.72 14.41 10.47
CA ASN A 123 17.73 14.04 11.89
C ASN A 123 17.58 12.52 12.11
N LEU A 124 17.20 11.75 11.07
CA LEU A 124 17.05 10.31 11.14
C LEU A 124 18.40 9.62 10.87
N VAL A 125 18.93 8.92 11.87
CA VAL A 125 20.22 8.21 11.78
C VAL A 125 20.00 6.72 12.01
N GLY A 126 20.55 5.88 11.13
CA GLY A 126 20.60 4.43 11.32
C GLY A 126 19.22 3.77 11.46
N ASP A 127 19.00 3.09 12.59
CA ASP A 127 17.81 2.27 12.85
C ASP A 127 16.53 3.11 13.03
N ASP A 128 16.62 4.38 13.43
CA ASP A 128 15.45 5.27 13.55
C ASP A 128 14.78 5.49 12.19
N PHE A 129 15.59 5.69 11.14
CA PHE A 129 15.09 5.80 9.77
C PHE A 129 14.41 4.50 9.33
N VAL A 130 15.04 3.36 9.59
CA VAL A 130 14.54 2.04 9.20
C VAL A 130 13.23 1.75 9.92
N ALA A 131 13.13 2.04 11.22
CA ALA A 131 11.92 1.85 12.01
C ALA A 131 10.74 2.66 11.45
N VAL A 132 10.95 3.94 11.13
CA VAL A 132 9.92 4.78 10.51
C VAL A 132 9.51 4.22 9.15
N HIS A 133 10.49 3.98 8.27
CA HIS A 133 10.21 3.55 6.91
C HIS A 133 9.50 2.19 6.85
N MET A 134 9.92 1.23 7.67
CA MET A 134 9.31 -0.10 7.73
C MET A 134 7.92 -0.07 8.38
N THR A 135 7.71 0.75 9.43
CA THR A 135 6.39 0.90 10.04
C THR A 135 5.41 1.57 9.08
N TRP A 136 5.88 2.56 8.31
CA TRP A 136 5.08 3.21 7.28
C TRP A 136 4.68 2.24 6.17
N GLY A 137 5.64 1.44 5.68
CA GLY A 137 5.37 0.36 4.73
C GLY A 137 4.35 -0.62 5.26
N ALA A 138 4.52 -1.11 6.49
CA ALA A 138 3.56 -2.03 7.12
C ALA A 138 2.14 -1.44 7.18
N ALA A 139 2.01 -0.14 7.48
CA ALA A 139 0.71 0.52 7.48
C ALA A 139 0.10 0.66 6.08
N ASN A 140 0.93 0.92 5.06
CA ASN A 140 0.48 0.94 3.66
C ASN A 140 -0.06 -0.42 3.23
N GLU A 141 0.72 -1.50 3.43
CA GLU A 141 0.31 -2.86 3.08
C GLU A 141 -0.96 -3.30 3.83
N LEU A 142 -1.05 -2.98 5.14
CA LEU A 142 -2.27 -3.24 5.92
C LEU A 142 -3.49 -2.52 5.32
N SER A 143 -3.32 -1.27 4.88
CA SER A 143 -4.40 -0.53 4.23
C SER A 143 -4.81 -1.10 2.87
N ALA A 144 -3.84 -1.56 2.06
CA ALA A 144 -4.10 -2.19 0.78
C ALA A 144 -4.87 -3.50 0.95
N VAL A 145 -4.40 -4.40 1.82
CA VAL A 145 -5.10 -5.65 2.19
C VAL A 145 -6.53 -5.36 2.65
N ALA A 146 -6.72 -4.34 3.49
CA ALA A 146 -8.04 -3.97 3.98
C ALA A 146 -8.96 -3.46 2.87
N ALA A 147 -8.44 -2.63 1.97
CA ALA A 147 -9.18 -2.06 0.85
C ALA A 147 -9.61 -3.16 -0.14
N TYR A 148 -8.70 -4.07 -0.51
CA TYR A 148 -9.02 -5.21 -1.37
C TYR A 148 -10.06 -6.14 -0.77
N ARG A 149 -9.88 -6.53 0.50
CA ARG A 149 -10.86 -7.37 1.21
C ARG A 149 -12.20 -6.67 1.33
N ARG A 150 -12.21 -5.36 1.60
CA ARG A 150 -13.45 -4.59 1.72
C ARG A 150 -14.19 -4.54 0.39
N LEU A 151 -13.50 -4.22 -0.71
CA LEU A 151 -14.13 -4.20 -2.03
C LEU A 151 -14.65 -5.60 -2.42
N ALA A 152 -13.87 -6.66 -2.16
CA ALA A 152 -14.31 -8.03 -2.40
C ALA A 152 -15.51 -8.48 -1.57
N LEU A 153 -15.76 -7.85 -0.41
CA LEU A 153 -16.94 -8.09 0.43
C LEU A 153 -18.16 -7.26 -0.01
N MET A 154 -17.92 -6.08 -0.60
CA MET A 154 -18.98 -5.25 -1.17
C MET A 154 -19.49 -5.82 -2.48
N MET A 155 -18.61 -6.48 -3.24
CA MET A 155 -18.92 -7.05 -4.54
C MET A 155 -19.28 -8.53 -4.42
N ASP A 156 -20.40 -8.92 -5.01
CA ASP A 156 -20.75 -10.32 -5.27
C ASP A 156 -20.61 -10.61 -6.77
N HIS A 157 -19.35 -10.62 -7.25
CA HIS A 157 -19.04 -10.80 -8.67
C HIS A 157 -18.11 -12.00 -8.87
N PRO A 158 -18.42 -12.91 -9.81
CA PRO A 158 -17.72 -14.20 -9.96
C PRO A 158 -16.24 -14.07 -10.36
N ALA A 159 -15.85 -13.04 -11.12
CA ALA A 159 -14.45 -12.75 -11.42
C ALA A 159 -13.78 -11.77 -10.43
N LEU A 160 -14.39 -10.59 -10.21
CA LEU A 160 -13.77 -9.54 -9.40
C LEU A 160 -13.51 -9.97 -7.95
N SER A 161 -14.47 -10.57 -7.26
CA SER A 161 -14.31 -10.87 -5.83
C SER A 161 -13.22 -11.91 -5.57
N PRO A 162 -13.08 -13.01 -6.35
CA PRO A 162 -11.92 -13.89 -6.26
C PRO A 162 -10.59 -13.21 -6.60
N LEU A 163 -10.55 -12.36 -7.63
CA LEU A 163 -9.34 -11.63 -8.00
C LEU A 163 -8.83 -10.77 -6.84
N LEU A 164 -9.69 -9.92 -6.28
CA LEU A 164 -9.34 -9.05 -5.16
C LEU A 164 -8.89 -9.84 -3.93
N LYS A 165 -9.48 -11.02 -3.68
CA LYS A 165 -9.05 -11.93 -2.60
C LYS A 165 -7.66 -12.52 -2.87
N ARG A 166 -7.33 -12.86 -4.11
CA ARG A 166 -6.00 -13.36 -4.51
C ARG A 166 -4.93 -12.28 -4.33
N ILE A 167 -5.20 -11.05 -4.77
CA ILE A 167 -4.32 -9.90 -4.56
C ILE A 167 -4.11 -9.68 -3.06
N ALA A 168 -5.19 -9.56 -2.28
CA ALA A 168 -5.10 -9.39 -0.82
C ALA A 168 -4.33 -10.51 -0.11
N GLN A 169 -4.31 -11.73 -0.68
CA GLN A 169 -3.56 -12.86 -0.13
C GLN A 169 -2.05 -12.70 -0.37
N GLN A 170 -1.63 -12.26 -1.55
CA GLN A 170 -0.21 -11.97 -1.84
C GLN A 170 0.30 -10.83 -0.94
N GLU A 171 -0.50 -9.78 -0.81
CA GLU A 171 -0.22 -8.61 0.04
C GLU A 171 0.03 -8.96 1.53
N THR A 172 -0.55 -10.04 2.04
CA THR A 172 -0.25 -10.49 3.42
C THR A 172 1.22 -10.83 3.64
N ARG A 173 1.94 -11.28 2.60
CA ARG A 173 3.37 -11.58 2.66
C ARG A 173 4.18 -10.27 2.73
N HIS A 174 3.72 -9.21 2.07
CA HIS A 174 4.32 -7.88 2.14
C HIS A 174 4.17 -7.28 3.54
N VAL A 175 2.95 -7.36 4.12
CA VAL A 175 2.71 -7.00 5.53
C VAL A 175 3.68 -7.71 6.47
N ALA A 176 3.90 -9.01 6.27
CA ALA A 176 4.78 -9.81 7.11
C ALA A 176 6.24 -9.33 7.05
N PHE A 177 6.75 -9.00 5.85
CA PHE A 177 8.10 -8.43 5.69
C PHE A 177 8.22 -7.10 6.44
N TYR A 178 7.39 -6.11 6.10
CA TYR A 178 7.50 -4.78 6.68
C TYR A 178 7.31 -4.78 8.20
N SER A 179 6.34 -5.55 8.71
CA SER A 179 6.10 -5.65 10.15
C SER A 179 7.27 -6.31 10.89
N THR A 180 7.92 -7.31 10.27
CA THR A 180 9.10 -7.98 10.85
C THR A 180 10.29 -7.03 10.91
N GLN A 181 10.56 -6.30 9.82
CA GLN A 181 11.65 -5.33 9.78
C GLN A 181 11.40 -4.12 10.69
N ALA A 182 10.14 -3.66 10.77
CA ALA A 182 9.73 -2.60 11.69
C ALA A 182 9.99 -3.00 13.14
N ARG A 183 9.57 -4.20 13.54
CA ARG A 183 9.82 -4.73 14.89
C ARG A 183 11.31 -4.77 15.21
N GLN A 184 12.12 -5.37 14.33
CA GLN A 184 13.56 -5.45 14.54
C GLN A 184 14.23 -4.08 14.68
N ALA A 185 13.81 -3.10 13.88
CA ALA A 185 14.37 -1.75 13.94
C ALA A 185 13.92 -1.00 15.21
N LEU A 186 12.66 -1.16 15.63
CA LEU A 186 12.14 -0.62 16.87
C LEU A 186 12.85 -1.21 18.11
N ASP A 187 13.13 -2.51 18.11
CA ASP A 187 13.84 -3.19 19.21
C ASP A 187 15.31 -2.76 19.32
N ARG A 188 15.95 -2.35 18.20
CA ARG A 188 17.36 -1.92 18.16
C ARG A 188 17.58 -0.48 18.59
N SER A 189 16.54 0.35 18.60
CA SER A 189 16.66 1.77 18.92
C SER A 189 15.70 2.20 20.04
N PRO A 190 16.22 2.64 21.20
CA PRO A 190 15.38 3.17 22.29
C PRO A 190 14.62 4.45 21.92
N SER A 191 15.11 5.24 20.94
CA SER A 191 14.45 6.48 20.48
C SER A 191 13.40 6.24 19.39
N ALA A 192 13.52 5.14 18.63
CA ALA A 192 12.66 4.88 17.47
C ALA A 192 11.16 4.87 17.80
N PRO A 193 10.65 4.20 18.86
CA PRO A 193 9.21 4.13 19.09
C PRO A 193 8.53 5.49 19.24
N ARG A 194 9.17 6.43 19.96
CA ARG A 194 8.62 7.79 20.15
C ARG A 194 8.56 8.56 18.84
N LEU A 195 9.58 8.41 18.01
CA LEU A 195 9.67 9.07 16.72
C LEU A 195 8.68 8.50 15.72
N VAL A 196 8.63 7.17 15.62
CA VAL A 196 7.65 6.44 14.79
C VAL A 196 6.24 6.84 15.18
N ARG A 197 5.90 6.81 16.48
CA ARG A 197 4.59 7.25 16.96
C ARG A 197 4.25 8.67 16.47
N THR A 198 5.14 9.63 16.72
CA THR A 198 4.91 11.03 16.34
C THR A 198 4.70 11.20 14.84
N LEU A 199 5.50 10.52 14.01
CA LEU A 199 5.41 10.63 12.56
C LEU A 199 4.19 9.91 12.00
N MET A 200 3.86 8.73 12.52
CA MET A 200 2.68 7.98 12.09
C MET A 200 1.39 8.74 12.45
N GLU A 201 1.27 9.31 13.65
CA GLU A 201 0.09 10.09 14.06
C GLU A 201 -0.09 11.36 13.20
N LYS A 202 1.01 12.07 12.91
CA LYS A 202 0.93 13.40 12.28
C LYS A 202 0.98 13.37 10.76
N ALA A 203 1.81 12.49 10.20
CA ALA A 203 2.19 12.54 8.79
C ALA A 203 1.66 11.37 7.96
N TRP A 204 1.41 10.19 8.55
CA TRP A 204 0.90 9.06 7.76
C TRP A 204 -0.50 9.36 7.21
N ARG A 205 -0.71 9.03 5.95
CA ARG A 205 -2.01 9.12 5.25
C ARG A 205 -2.15 7.86 4.37
N PRO A 206 -3.38 7.45 4.02
CA PRO A 206 -3.59 6.25 3.21
C PRO A 206 -2.83 6.30 1.88
N VAL A 207 -2.49 5.11 1.38
CA VAL A 207 -1.86 4.93 0.07
C VAL A 207 -2.61 5.72 -1.00
N GLY A 208 -1.87 6.39 -1.89
CA GLY A 208 -2.41 7.31 -2.90
C GLY A 208 -2.52 8.79 -2.46
N SER A 209 -2.42 9.14 -1.17
CA SER A 209 -2.54 10.54 -0.68
C SER A 209 -1.44 11.52 -1.15
N GLY A 210 -0.32 11.02 -1.67
CA GLY A 210 0.77 11.84 -2.24
C GLY A 210 0.85 11.78 -3.76
N VAL A 211 -0.21 11.27 -4.39
CA VAL A 211 -0.26 10.84 -5.78
C VAL A 211 -1.52 11.40 -6.44
N MET A 212 -2.63 11.17 -5.77
CA MET A 212 -3.97 11.52 -6.20
C MET A 212 -4.44 12.79 -5.49
N ASP A 213 -5.43 13.43 -6.09
CA ASP A 213 -6.10 14.57 -5.48
C ASP A 213 -6.76 14.17 -4.16
N LYS A 214 -6.74 15.10 -3.19
CA LYS A 214 -7.27 14.84 -1.83
C LYS A 214 -8.75 14.46 -1.84
N GLU A 215 -9.52 15.04 -2.76
CA GLU A 215 -10.94 14.73 -2.93
C GLU A 215 -11.12 13.29 -3.41
N GLU A 216 -10.32 12.85 -4.38
CA GLU A 216 -10.36 11.47 -4.89
C GLU A 216 -10.01 10.46 -3.80
N VAL A 217 -8.95 10.73 -3.02
CA VAL A 217 -8.58 9.89 -1.87
C VAL A 217 -9.74 9.80 -0.88
N ARG A 218 -10.36 10.93 -0.52
CA ARG A 218 -11.50 10.97 0.40
C ARG A 218 -12.67 10.15 -0.14
N ASP A 219 -12.99 10.30 -1.42
CA ASP A 219 -14.15 9.65 -2.03
C ASP A 219 -13.96 8.12 -2.10
N VAL A 220 -12.77 7.66 -2.48
CA VAL A 220 -12.41 6.23 -2.45
C VAL A 220 -12.44 5.66 -1.03
N MET A 221 -11.80 6.33 -0.07
CA MET A 221 -11.79 5.87 1.32
C MET A 221 -13.20 5.94 1.94
N GLY A 222 -14.02 6.92 1.54
CA GLY A 222 -15.42 7.06 1.92
C GLY A 222 -16.27 5.90 1.40
N TYR A 223 -16.13 5.55 0.12
CA TYR A 223 -16.84 4.42 -0.49
C TYR A 223 -16.52 3.11 0.22
N LEU A 224 -15.23 2.87 0.51
CA LEU A 224 -14.79 1.62 1.13
C LEU A 224 -15.12 1.55 2.63
N PHE A 225 -14.86 2.62 3.40
CA PHE A 225 -14.76 2.54 4.86
C PHE A 225 -15.80 3.32 5.65
N THR A 226 -16.81 3.93 5.00
CA THR A 226 -17.94 4.52 5.73
C THR A 226 -18.66 3.45 6.56
N GLY A 227 -18.85 3.71 7.86
CA GLY A 227 -19.43 2.78 8.83
C GLY A 227 -18.57 1.55 9.12
N GLN A 228 -17.27 1.58 8.79
CA GLN A 228 -16.33 0.46 8.99
C GLN A 228 -15.34 0.72 10.12
N ALA A 229 -15.74 1.45 11.16
CA ALA A 229 -14.97 1.64 12.40
C ALA A 229 -14.26 0.38 12.90
N ALA A 230 -14.96 -0.75 12.98
CA ALA A 230 -14.41 -2.01 13.48
C ALA A 230 -13.31 -2.60 12.58
N ALA A 231 -13.35 -2.34 11.26
CA ALA A 231 -12.29 -2.76 10.35
C ALA A 231 -11.03 -1.92 10.58
N LEU A 232 -11.17 -0.61 10.71
CA LEU A 232 -10.05 0.30 11.00
C LEU A 232 -9.43 0.02 12.37
N ASP A 233 -10.25 -0.30 13.37
CA ASP A 233 -9.76 -0.68 14.70
C ASP A 233 -8.87 -1.92 14.66
N LYS A 234 -9.17 -2.90 13.79
CA LYS A 234 -8.32 -4.08 13.60
C LYS A 234 -6.98 -3.73 12.95
N LEU A 235 -6.95 -2.74 12.05
CA LEU A 235 -5.70 -2.26 11.45
C LEU A 235 -4.85 -1.53 12.49
N ASP A 236 -5.47 -0.66 13.29
CA ASP A 236 -4.81 0.04 14.39
C ASP A 236 -4.26 -0.94 15.42
N GLN A 237 -5.03 -1.95 15.81
CA GLN A 237 -4.56 -3.04 16.69
C GLN A 237 -3.39 -3.82 16.09
N SER A 238 -3.38 -4.03 14.78
CA SER A 238 -2.28 -4.75 14.11
C SER A 238 -0.98 -3.95 14.19
N LEU A 239 -1.04 -2.64 13.96
CA LEU A 239 0.12 -1.75 14.06
C LEU A 239 0.57 -1.53 15.50
N ALA A 240 -0.37 -1.39 16.44
CA ALA A 240 -0.09 -1.19 17.86
C ALA A 240 0.64 -2.36 18.53
N ARG A 241 0.63 -3.56 17.93
CA ARG A 241 1.43 -4.71 18.39
C ARG A 241 2.93 -4.53 18.19
N LEU A 242 3.37 -3.56 17.38
CA LEU A 242 4.78 -3.25 17.21
C LEU A 242 5.38 -2.64 18.49
N PRO A 243 6.66 -2.90 18.80
CA PRO A 243 7.27 -2.47 20.07
C PRO A 243 7.12 -0.96 20.31
N GLY A 244 6.53 -0.60 21.44
CA GLY A 244 6.36 0.79 21.88
C GLY A 244 5.32 1.61 21.11
N LEU A 245 4.46 0.96 20.32
CA LEU A 245 3.36 1.60 19.59
C LEU A 245 1.97 1.31 20.19
N ASP A 246 1.91 0.84 21.44
CA ASP A 246 0.64 0.54 22.12
C ASP A 246 -0.34 1.74 22.10
N GLY A 247 -1.61 1.45 21.79
CA GLY A 247 -2.66 2.46 21.71
C GLY A 247 -2.53 3.44 20.55
N LEU A 248 -1.63 3.21 19.59
CA LEU A 248 -1.54 3.99 18.36
C LEU A 248 -2.77 3.73 17.47
N ALA A 249 -3.47 4.80 17.05
CA ALA A 249 -4.69 4.73 16.24
C ALA A 249 -4.56 5.53 14.93
N VAL A 250 -3.58 5.16 14.10
CA VAL A 250 -3.24 5.86 12.85
C VAL A 250 -4.39 5.86 11.85
N PHE A 251 -4.99 4.70 11.61
CA PHE A 251 -6.00 4.51 10.57
C PHE A 251 -7.27 5.27 10.96
N ARG A 252 -7.79 5.08 12.17
CA ARG A 252 -8.95 5.84 12.66
C ARG A 252 -8.72 7.35 12.61
N THR A 253 -7.54 7.81 13.04
CA THR A 253 -7.19 9.25 13.01
C THR A 253 -7.14 9.80 11.59
N ALA A 254 -6.45 9.11 10.68
CA ALA A 254 -6.29 9.56 9.31
C ALA A 254 -7.63 9.60 8.55
N PHE A 255 -8.46 8.55 8.69
CA PHE A 255 -9.73 8.45 7.99
C PHE A 255 -10.75 9.48 8.49
N THR A 256 -10.85 9.66 9.81
CA THR A 256 -11.69 10.71 10.41
C THR A 256 -11.20 12.10 9.99
N GLY A 257 -9.88 12.31 9.99
CA GLY A 257 -9.26 13.58 9.59
C GLY A 257 -9.51 13.98 8.14
N MET A 258 -9.82 13.02 7.26
CA MET A 258 -10.24 13.27 5.87
C MET A 258 -11.76 13.47 5.72
N GLY A 259 -12.53 13.29 6.79
CA GLY A 259 -13.99 13.39 6.79
C GLY A 259 -14.74 12.09 6.44
N VAL A 260 -14.07 10.93 6.46
CA VAL A 260 -14.75 9.64 6.32
C VAL A 260 -15.57 9.37 7.59
N LYS A 261 -16.85 9.06 7.40
CA LYS A 261 -17.79 8.78 8.51
C LYS A 261 -17.64 7.32 8.94
N ILE A 262 -16.76 7.05 9.89
CA ILE A 262 -16.40 5.70 10.35
C ILE A 262 -17.33 5.16 11.43
#